data_AF-A0A8S3QK12-F1
#
_entry.id   AF-A0A8S3QK12-F1
#
_cell.length_a   1.000
_cell.length_b   1.000
_cell.length_c   1.000
_cell.angle_alpha   90.00
_cell.angle_beta   90.00
_cell.angle_gamma   90.00
#
_symmetry.space_group_name_H-M   'P 1'
#
loop_
_entity.id
_entity.type
_entity.pdbx_description
1 polymer ?
#
loop_
_entity_poly.entity_id
_entity_poly.type
_entity_poly.pdbx_seq_one_letter_code
_entity_poly.pdbx_strand_id
1 'polypeptide(L)'
;MTSSDMVVCTLCYDEGVSKDASAVTWCTECEGFLCIDCERHHQKSKMSKDHKTISSEVYKKLPKCMQETKSQCRDHKNKFELYCSFHACPCCVQCVTDKHLKCQDIKPLSDILREIKSSASVQLLEKDLTDVKGNFEETISYLKNRMNTSNIQKTKAAEKIRFIKTSIDDFLTKIEQEMLADLETKHSKLDLKMNRLLQQLEHQANQIDKWLSGFSEMTRFATELQMYVGLLEIEKVTSEADKYIEDLRNGKHLDENNLEVTITSSLQSILKDVKALGKVDINSSQSSLRIKAGRKDQAQDLVRLVPRIEEIKPTILRTLIIPKGMDIANVFACIILPDGRFIILDNHDVDGQLLLFSNDGMFIRQVSTFPGESYDACFVKNNTVAVLFGSSNKITLVDIEMNEITKKLNFQVSVVQ
;
A
#
# COMPACT_ATOMS: atom_id res chain seq x y z
N MET A 1 -1.00 32.28 -13.21
CA MET A 1 -1.89 33.35 -12.72
C MET A 1 -2.83 33.71 -13.85
N THR A 2 -3.92 32.97 -13.98
CA THR A 2 -4.87 33.08 -15.10
C THR A 2 -6.10 33.82 -14.61
N SER A 3 -6.40 34.94 -15.27
CA SER A 3 -7.66 35.69 -15.33
C SER A 3 -8.59 35.51 -14.14
N SER A 4 -8.44 36.35 -13.11
CA SER A 4 -9.40 36.44 -12.02
C SER A 4 -10.79 36.75 -12.57
N ASP A 5 -11.77 35.91 -12.25
CA ASP A 5 -13.19 36.22 -12.33
C ASP A 5 -13.46 37.53 -11.58
N MET A 6 -13.47 38.65 -12.30
CA MET A 6 -13.78 39.96 -11.74
C MET A 6 -15.28 39.96 -11.45
N VAL A 7 -15.59 40.07 -10.16
CA VAL A 7 -16.97 40.17 -9.71
C VAL A 7 -17.37 41.63 -9.80
N VAL A 8 -18.48 41.90 -10.47
CA VAL A 8 -18.96 43.27 -10.76
C VAL A 8 -19.94 43.74 -9.70
N CYS A 9 -20.02 45.05 -9.51
CA CYS A 9 -20.99 45.70 -8.63
C CYS A 9 -22.40 45.53 -9.19
N THR A 10 -23.29 44.91 -8.41
CA THR A 10 -24.68 44.64 -8.78
C THR A 10 -25.44 45.93 -9.03
N LEU A 11 -25.32 46.94 -8.15
CA LEU A 11 -26.03 48.21 -8.31
C LEU A 11 -25.57 49.01 -9.53
N CYS A 12 -24.25 49.13 -9.75
CA CYS A 12 -23.74 49.86 -10.91
C CYS A 12 -24.11 49.18 -12.24
N TYR A 13 -24.18 47.85 -12.23
CA TYR A 13 -24.61 47.06 -13.38
C TYR A 13 -26.10 47.26 -13.66
N ASP A 14 -26.95 47.16 -12.64
CA ASP A 14 -28.41 47.28 -12.76
C ASP A 14 -28.85 48.71 -13.15
N GLU A 15 -28.20 49.74 -12.61
CA GLU A 15 -28.48 51.15 -12.98
C GLU A 15 -27.84 51.58 -14.31
N GLY A 16 -27.05 50.70 -14.95
CA GLY A 16 -26.36 51.00 -16.21
C GLY A 16 -25.25 52.06 -16.10
N VAL A 17 -24.85 52.43 -14.88
CA VAL A 17 -23.82 53.43 -14.59
C VAL A 17 -22.44 52.93 -14.99
N SER A 18 -22.14 51.65 -14.73
CA SER A 18 -20.91 51.00 -15.17
C SER A 18 -21.06 49.48 -15.14
N LYS A 19 -20.79 48.84 -16.28
CA LYS A 19 -20.88 47.38 -16.43
C LYS A 19 -19.68 46.63 -15.88
N ASP A 20 -18.56 47.33 -15.66
CA ASP A 20 -17.27 46.75 -15.25
C ASP A 20 -16.79 47.27 -13.89
N ALA A 21 -17.66 47.92 -13.11
CA ALA A 21 -17.32 48.42 -11.79
C ALA A 21 -16.95 47.25 -10.87
N SER A 22 -15.65 47.13 -10.53
CA SER A 22 -15.14 46.05 -9.69
C SER A 22 -15.73 46.09 -8.29
N ALA A 23 -16.28 44.96 -7.84
CA ALA A 23 -16.83 44.81 -6.51
C ALA A 23 -15.78 44.39 -5.48
N VAL A 24 -15.79 45.08 -4.36
CA VAL A 24 -14.89 44.81 -3.23
C VAL A 24 -15.59 44.08 -2.09
N THR A 25 -16.93 44.22 -2.01
CA THR A 25 -17.70 43.77 -0.85
C THR A 25 -18.97 43.04 -1.29
N TRP A 26 -19.33 41.97 -0.58
CA TRP A 26 -20.61 41.28 -0.67
C TRP A 26 -21.45 41.60 0.56
N CYS A 27 -22.69 42.04 0.35
CA CYS A 27 -23.67 42.26 1.41
C CYS A 27 -24.56 41.03 1.56
N THR A 28 -24.63 40.44 2.75
CA THR A 28 -25.36 39.18 2.95
C THR A 28 -26.88 39.34 2.95
N GLU A 29 -27.38 40.51 3.34
CA GLU A 29 -28.81 40.81 3.45
C GLU A 29 -29.39 41.34 2.14
N CYS A 30 -28.56 42.04 1.36
CA CYS A 30 -28.95 42.51 0.02
C CYS A 30 -28.61 41.50 -1.07
N GLU A 31 -27.83 40.46 -0.74
CA GLU A 31 -27.38 39.42 -1.67
C GLU A 31 -26.79 40.02 -2.96
N GLY A 32 -25.95 41.04 -2.77
CA GLY A 32 -25.41 41.84 -3.85
C GLY A 32 -23.96 42.23 -3.62
N PHE A 33 -23.23 42.35 -4.72
CA PHE A 33 -21.86 42.83 -4.76
C PHE A 33 -21.83 44.35 -4.89
N LEU A 34 -20.94 45.00 -4.15
CA LEU A 34 -20.82 46.45 -4.07
C LEU A 34 -19.38 46.86 -4.41
N CYS A 35 -19.21 47.87 -5.28
CA CYS A 35 -17.94 48.59 -5.41
C CYS A 35 -17.70 49.48 -4.19
N ILE A 36 -16.50 50.07 -4.09
CA ILE A 36 -16.10 50.92 -2.96
C ILE A 36 -17.09 52.07 -2.72
N ASP A 37 -17.58 52.70 -3.79
CA ASP A 37 -18.51 53.82 -3.68
C ASP A 37 -19.90 53.37 -3.23
N CYS A 38 -20.42 52.29 -3.81
CA CYS A 38 -21.69 51.70 -3.40
C CYS A 38 -21.64 51.20 -1.95
N GLU A 39 -20.56 50.55 -1.52
CA GLU A 39 -20.36 50.13 -0.13
C GLU A 39 -20.39 51.34 0.82
N ARG A 40 -19.67 52.42 0.49
CA ARG A 40 -19.63 53.62 1.33
C ARG A 40 -21.01 54.25 1.50
N HIS A 41 -21.83 54.25 0.45
CA HIS A 41 -23.21 54.75 0.51
C HIS A 41 -24.11 53.79 1.29
N HIS A 42 -23.91 52.49 1.06
CA HIS A 42 -24.62 51.40 1.75
C HIS A 42 -24.45 51.46 3.26
N GLN A 43 -23.24 51.73 3.74
CA GLN A 43 -22.92 51.86 5.16
C GLN A 43 -23.41 53.18 5.79
N LYS A 44 -23.64 54.22 5.00
CA LYS A 44 -24.15 55.53 5.48
C LYS A 44 -25.67 55.60 5.49
N SER A 45 -26.34 54.77 4.69
CA SER A 45 -27.80 54.74 4.62
C SER A 45 -28.42 54.17 5.89
N LYS A 46 -29.45 54.84 6.42
CA LYS A 46 -30.18 54.37 7.61
C LYS A 46 -30.77 52.97 7.46
N MET A 47 -31.07 52.55 6.23
CA MET A 47 -31.73 51.27 5.95
C MET A 47 -30.76 50.09 5.84
N SER A 48 -29.47 50.34 5.61
CA SER A 48 -28.49 49.29 5.28
C SER A 48 -27.17 49.38 6.04
N LYS A 49 -27.00 50.41 6.87
CA LYS A 49 -25.80 50.62 7.72
C LYS A 49 -25.48 49.44 8.64
N ASP A 50 -26.49 48.66 9.02
CA ASP A 50 -26.36 47.54 9.97
C ASP A 50 -26.28 46.18 9.26
N HIS A 51 -26.23 46.15 7.92
CA HIS A 51 -26.09 44.91 7.15
C HIS A 51 -24.68 44.32 7.30
N LYS A 52 -24.61 42.99 7.36
CA LYS A 52 -23.36 42.26 7.43
C LYS A 52 -22.73 42.15 6.04
N THR A 53 -21.45 42.49 6.00
CA THR A 53 -20.67 42.51 4.77
C THR A 53 -19.41 41.68 4.92
N ILE A 54 -18.98 41.03 3.85
CA ILE A 54 -17.69 40.34 3.74
C ILE A 54 -17.00 40.76 2.46
N SER A 55 -15.67 40.71 2.41
CA SER A 55 -14.96 41.06 1.18
C SER A 55 -15.26 40.07 0.06
N SER A 56 -15.16 40.53 -1.18
CA SER A 56 -15.34 39.68 -2.36
C SER A 56 -14.31 38.54 -2.41
N GLU A 57 -13.11 38.73 -1.86
CA GLU A 57 -12.10 37.68 -1.70
C GLU A 57 -12.50 36.58 -0.71
N VAL A 58 -13.13 36.96 0.43
CA VAL A 58 -13.63 35.99 1.41
C VAL A 58 -14.83 35.23 0.82
N TYR A 59 -15.74 35.92 0.13
CA TYR A 59 -16.87 35.29 -0.55
C TYR A 59 -16.41 34.24 -1.57
N LYS A 60 -15.37 34.54 -2.37
CA LYS A 60 -14.79 33.62 -3.35
C LYS A 60 -14.22 32.33 -2.73
N LYS A 61 -13.79 32.39 -1.47
CA LYS A 61 -13.27 31.22 -0.73
C LYS A 61 -14.38 30.36 -0.12
N LEU A 62 -15.62 30.84 -0.09
CA LEU A 62 -16.75 30.04 0.38
C LEU A 62 -17.02 28.86 -0.57
N PRO A 63 -17.54 27.73 -0.06
CA PRO A 63 -17.93 26.61 -0.89
C PRO A 63 -18.88 27.03 -2.04
N LYS A 64 -18.68 26.48 -3.24
CA LYS A 64 -19.51 26.80 -4.42
C LYS A 64 -21.00 26.64 -4.17
N CYS A 65 -21.39 25.63 -3.39
CA CYS A 65 -22.79 25.42 -3.02
C CYS A 65 -23.39 26.62 -2.30
N MET A 66 -22.62 27.35 -1.48
CA MET A 66 -23.08 28.58 -0.85
C MET A 66 -23.19 29.72 -1.86
N GLN A 67 -22.23 29.84 -2.79
CA GLN A 67 -22.22 30.90 -3.80
C GLN A 67 -23.37 30.79 -4.81
N GLU A 68 -23.80 29.55 -5.09
CA GLU A 68 -24.87 29.24 -6.05
C GLU A 68 -26.27 29.16 -5.39
N THR A 69 -26.34 29.23 -4.07
CA THR A 69 -27.60 29.18 -3.32
C THR A 69 -28.40 30.46 -3.58
N LYS A 70 -29.62 30.30 -4.08
CA LYS A 70 -30.55 31.40 -4.29
C LYS A 70 -31.53 31.48 -3.14
N SER A 71 -31.81 32.69 -2.66
CA SER A 71 -32.81 32.96 -1.63
C SER A 71 -34.25 32.94 -2.15
N GLN A 72 -34.43 32.82 -3.47
CA GLN A 72 -35.72 32.86 -4.13
C GLN A 72 -36.12 31.52 -4.74
N CYS A 73 -37.41 31.23 -4.67
CA CYS A 73 -38.06 30.10 -5.32
C CYS A 73 -37.86 30.16 -6.84
N ARG A 74 -37.48 29.03 -7.43
CA ARG A 74 -37.27 28.94 -8.89
C ARG A 74 -38.56 29.15 -9.67
N ASP A 75 -39.66 28.60 -9.16
CA ASP A 75 -40.97 28.57 -9.82
C ASP A 75 -41.70 29.91 -9.70
N HIS A 76 -41.63 30.51 -8.51
CA HIS A 76 -42.46 31.66 -8.14
C HIS A 76 -41.69 32.98 -7.99
N LYS A 77 -40.34 32.95 -8.04
CA LYS A 77 -39.43 34.09 -7.80
C LYS A 77 -39.59 34.80 -6.44
N ASN A 78 -40.48 34.32 -5.58
CA ASN A 78 -40.65 34.80 -4.22
C ASN A 78 -39.55 34.28 -3.29
N LYS A 79 -39.23 35.05 -2.24
CA LYS A 79 -38.26 34.66 -1.22
C LYS A 79 -38.70 33.40 -0.47
N PHE A 80 -37.74 32.60 -0.05
CA PHE A 80 -37.97 31.48 0.85
C PHE A 80 -38.18 32.02 2.27
N GLU A 81 -39.37 31.82 2.82
CA GLU A 81 -39.76 32.30 4.15
C GLU A 81 -40.27 31.17 5.04
N LEU A 82 -40.64 30.04 4.44
CA LEU A 82 -41.22 28.89 5.11
C LEU A 82 -40.36 27.65 4.86
N TYR A 83 -40.55 26.63 5.69
CA TYR A 83 -39.83 25.37 5.61
C TYR A 83 -40.82 24.21 5.76
N CYS A 84 -40.82 23.28 4.82
CA CYS A 84 -41.64 22.07 4.88
C CYS A 84 -40.84 20.93 5.50
N SER A 85 -41.21 20.48 6.70
CA SER A 85 -40.51 19.39 7.39
C SER A 85 -40.67 18.04 6.70
N PHE A 86 -41.80 17.81 6.03
CA PHE A 86 -42.09 16.54 5.35
C PHE A 86 -41.19 16.32 4.12
N HIS A 87 -41.01 17.36 3.30
CA HIS A 87 -40.16 17.32 2.10
C HIS A 87 -38.72 17.76 2.37
N ALA A 88 -38.46 18.16 3.61
CA ALA A 88 -37.20 18.71 4.07
C ALA A 88 -36.64 19.85 3.20
N CYS A 89 -37.49 20.81 2.78
CA CYS A 89 -37.09 21.87 1.83
C CYS A 89 -37.62 23.28 2.19
N PRO A 90 -36.89 24.35 1.82
CA PRO A 90 -37.37 25.72 1.93
C PRO A 90 -38.46 26.03 0.88
N CYS A 91 -39.47 26.80 1.30
CA CYS A 91 -40.67 27.11 0.53
C CYS A 91 -40.96 28.63 0.55
N CYS A 92 -41.46 29.16 -0.56
CA CYS A 92 -42.12 30.47 -0.55
C CYS A 92 -43.62 30.29 -0.24
N VAL A 93 -44.32 31.38 0.05
CA VAL A 93 -45.75 31.36 0.41
C VAL A 93 -46.62 30.68 -0.67
N GLN A 94 -46.33 30.90 -1.95
CA GLN A 94 -47.05 30.26 -3.06
C GLN A 94 -46.76 28.76 -3.21
N CYS A 95 -45.54 28.30 -2.86
CA CYS A 95 -45.27 26.85 -2.84
C CYS A 95 -46.16 26.11 -1.84
N VAL A 96 -46.55 26.78 -0.75
CA VAL A 96 -47.40 26.19 0.29
C VAL A 96 -48.81 25.96 -0.22
N THR A 97 -49.37 26.91 -0.96
CA THR A 97 -50.72 26.78 -1.54
C THR A 97 -50.77 25.79 -2.70
N ASP A 98 -49.66 25.60 -3.41
CA ASP A 98 -49.65 24.85 -4.66
C ASP A 98 -49.15 23.40 -4.48
N LYS A 99 -47.95 23.25 -3.93
CA LYS A 99 -47.24 21.96 -3.86
C LYS A 99 -47.24 21.33 -2.47
N HIS A 100 -47.34 22.16 -1.43
CA HIS A 100 -47.31 21.70 -0.03
C HIS A 100 -48.65 21.85 0.68
N LEU A 101 -49.76 21.97 -0.06
CA LEU A 101 -51.11 22.19 0.48
C LEU A 101 -51.54 21.11 1.49
N LYS A 102 -51.07 19.87 1.29
CA LYS A 102 -51.37 18.72 2.16
C LYS A 102 -50.31 18.49 3.24
N CYS A 103 -49.24 19.27 3.27
CA CYS A 103 -48.19 19.14 4.29
C CYS A 103 -48.65 19.83 5.57
N GLN A 104 -48.65 19.08 6.68
CA GLN A 104 -49.15 19.59 7.96
C GLN A 104 -48.10 20.33 8.79
N ASP A 105 -46.81 20.06 8.56
CA ASP A 105 -45.72 20.68 9.32
C ASP A 105 -44.91 21.65 8.46
N ILE A 106 -45.37 22.90 8.45
CA ILE A 106 -44.73 24.04 7.77
C ILE A 106 -44.38 25.08 8.83
N LYS A 107 -43.09 25.42 8.94
CA LYS A 107 -42.57 26.34 9.96
C LYS A 107 -41.94 27.57 9.31
N PRO A 108 -41.87 28.72 10.01
CA PRO A 108 -41.05 29.84 9.56
C PRO A 108 -39.59 29.40 9.38
N LEU A 109 -39.01 29.68 8.21
CA LEU A 109 -37.63 29.32 7.90
C LEU A 109 -36.65 29.97 8.89
N SER A 110 -36.97 31.16 9.38
CA SER A 110 -36.19 31.87 10.39
C SER A 110 -36.00 31.08 11.70
N ASP A 111 -37.00 30.31 12.12
CA ASP A 111 -36.92 29.51 13.35
C ASP A 111 -35.96 28.33 13.17
N ILE A 112 -36.03 27.66 12.01
CA ILE A 112 -35.12 26.57 11.64
C ILE A 112 -33.67 27.09 11.52
N LEU A 113 -33.48 28.22 10.85
CA LEU A 113 -32.15 28.80 10.63
C LEU A 113 -31.49 29.31 11.93
N ARG A 114 -32.29 29.75 12.91
CA ARG A 114 -31.78 30.18 14.23
C ARG A 114 -31.18 29.01 15.00
N GLU A 115 -31.77 27.81 14.88
CA GLU A 115 -31.30 26.60 15.56
C GLU A 115 -30.08 25.98 14.87
N ILE A 116 -29.97 26.09 13.53
CA ILE A 116 -28.88 25.47 12.77
C ILE A 116 -27.51 26.10 13.13
N LYS A 117 -27.40 27.43 13.17
CA LYS A 117 -26.10 28.11 13.32
C LYS A 117 -25.40 27.87 14.65
N SER A 118 -26.14 27.54 15.71
CA SER A 118 -25.63 27.25 17.05
C SER A 118 -25.79 25.78 17.45
N SER A 119 -26.22 24.92 16.53
CA SER A 119 -26.45 23.51 16.80
C SER A 119 -25.16 22.76 17.14
N ALA A 120 -25.28 21.79 18.05
CA ALA A 120 -24.19 20.87 18.36
C ALA A 120 -23.70 20.13 17.10
N SER A 121 -24.58 19.84 16.13
CA SER A 121 -24.18 19.11 14.92
C SER A 121 -23.31 19.93 13.96
N VAL A 122 -23.39 21.27 13.95
CA VAL A 122 -22.40 22.10 13.21
C VAL A 122 -21.00 21.94 13.82
N GLN A 123 -20.90 21.92 15.16
CA GLN A 123 -19.63 21.67 15.86
C GLN A 123 -19.12 20.24 15.61
N LEU A 124 -20.03 19.26 15.51
CA LEU A 124 -19.66 17.88 15.17
C LEU A 124 -19.13 17.76 13.74
N LEU A 125 -19.75 18.43 12.77
CA LEU A 125 -19.29 18.48 11.38
C LEU A 125 -17.91 19.16 11.26
N GLU A 126 -17.70 20.26 12.00
CA GLU A 126 -16.39 20.92 12.07
C GLU A 126 -15.31 19.98 12.63
N LYS A 127 -15.64 19.24 13.68
CA LYS A 127 -14.75 18.22 14.24
C LYS A 127 -14.45 17.11 13.22
N ASP A 128 -15.46 16.62 12.51
CA ASP A 128 -15.28 15.58 11.50
C ASP A 128 -14.40 16.04 10.33
N LEU A 129 -14.57 17.28 9.86
CA LEU A 129 -13.68 17.90 8.88
C LEU A 129 -12.23 17.95 9.39
N THR A 130 -12.06 18.30 10.66
CA THR A 130 -10.73 18.35 11.30
C THR A 130 -10.11 16.96 11.43
N ASP A 131 -10.88 15.95 11.86
CA ASP A 131 -10.43 14.56 11.96
C ASP A 131 -10.07 13.98 10.59
N VAL A 132 -10.88 14.24 9.56
CA VAL A 132 -10.59 13.82 8.17
C VAL A 132 -9.31 14.50 7.65
N LYS A 133 -9.13 15.80 7.91
CA LYS A 133 -7.89 16.50 7.57
C LYS A 133 -6.68 15.87 8.26
N GLY A 134 -6.79 15.59 9.57
CA GLY A 134 -5.73 14.92 10.34
C GLY A 134 -5.38 13.53 9.78
N ASN A 135 -6.37 12.74 9.40
CA ASN A 135 -6.17 11.44 8.75
C ASN A 135 -5.36 11.59 7.44
N PHE A 136 -5.66 12.61 6.62
CA PHE A 136 -4.89 12.88 5.40
C PHE A 136 -3.44 13.28 5.71
N GLU A 137 -3.23 14.18 6.67
CA GLU A 137 -1.89 14.63 7.07
C GLU A 137 -1.04 13.47 7.61
N GLU A 138 -1.62 12.59 8.43
CA GLU A 138 -0.96 11.39 8.93
C GLU A 138 -0.63 10.41 7.80
N THR A 139 -1.57 10.18 6.88
CA THR A 139 -1.36 9.32 5.70
C THR A 139 -0.24 9.87 4.81
N ILE A 140 -0.20 11.17 4.58
CA ILE A 140 0.86 11.84 3.81
C ILE A 140 2.21 11.65 4.50
N SER A 141 2.28 11.87 5.82
CA SER A 141 3.51 11.68 6.61
C SER A 141 4.00 10.22 6.54
N TYR A 142 3.09 9.27 6.73
CA TYR A 142 3.37 7.84 6.62
C TYR A 142 3.93 7.45 5.25
N LEU A 143 3.32 7.93 4.15
CA LEU A 143 3.78 7.65 2.80
C LEU A 143 5.14 8.29 2.51
N LYS A 144 5.40 9.52 2.98
CA LYS A 144 6.72 10.17 2.86
C LYS A 144 7.81 9.35 3.56
N ASN A 145 7.55 8.89 4.78
CA ASN A 145 8.49 8.06 5.52
C ASN A 145 8.76 6.73 4.82
N ARG A 146 7.70 6.05 4.35
CA ARG A 146 7.85 4.80 3.57
C ARG A 146 8.66 5.00 2.29
N MET A 147 8.45 6.09 1.58
CA MET A 147 9.22 6.42 0.38
C MET A 147 10.69 6.61 0.71
N ASN A 148 11.01 7.30 1.81
CA ASN A 148 12.39 7.45 2.28
C ASN A 148 13.01 6.10 2.66
N THR A 149 12.32 5.27 3.44
CA THR A 149 12.79 3.92 3.77
C THR A 149 13.02 3.06 2.52
N SER A 150 12.12 3.13 1.54
CA SER A 150 12.28 2.43 0.26
C SER A 150 13.52 2.90 -0.51
N ASN A 151 13.81 4.20 -0.52
CA ASN A 151 15.02 4.74 -1.13
C ASN A 151 16.29 4.23 -0.43
N ILE A 152 16.29 4.19 0.90
CA ILE A 152 17.41 3.62 1.68
C ILE A 152 17.60 2.13 1.35
N GLN A 153 16.52 1.36 1.28
CA GLN A 153 16.56 -0.06 0.91
C GLN A 153 17.12 -0.27 -0.50
N LYS A 154 16.71 0.57 -1.47
CA LYS A 154 17.27 0.56 -2.83
C LYS A 154 18.78 0.80 -2.83
N THR A 155 19.25 1.81 -2.10
CA THR A 155 20.69 2.11 -2.00
C THR A 155 21.46 0.94 -1.39
N LYS A 156 20.98 0.37 -0.28
CA LYS A 156 21.60 -0.80 0.35
C LYS A 156 21.64 -2.03 -0.56
N ALA A 157 20.57 -2.27 -1.33
CA ALA A 157 20.54 -3.36 -2.30
C ALA A 157 21.58 -3.14 -3.41
N ALA A 158 21.70 -1.92 -3.92
CA ALA A 158 22.72 -1.56 -4.92
C ALA A 158 24.14 -1.71 -4.38
N GLU A 159 24.39 -1.32 -3.12
CA GLU A 159 25.69 -1.52 -2.46
C GLU A 159 26.05 -3.00 -2.34
N LYS A 160 25.09 -3.86 -1.95
CA LYS A 160 25.31 -5.32 -1.90
C LYS A 160 25.66 -5.91 -3.27
N ILE A 161 24.96 -5.49 -4.32
CA ILE A 161 25.24 -5.93 -5.69
C ILE A 161 26.66 -5.54 -6.10
N ARG A 162 27.06 -4.29 -5.83
CA ARG A 162 28.42 -3.81 -6.12
C ARG A 162 29.48 -4.55 -5.31
N PHE A 163 29.22 -4.78 -4.02
CA PHE A 163 30.12 -5.51 -3.14
C PHE A 163 30.41 -6.92 -3.68
N ILE A 164 29.36 -7.67 -4.04
CA ILE A 164 29.52 -9.03 -4.60
C ILE A 164 30.36 -8.99 -5.88
N LYS A 165 30.06 -8.05 -6.79
CA LYS A 165 30.86 -7.89 -8.02
C LYS A 165 32.33 -7.66 -7.69
N THR A 166 32.64 -6.67 -6.85
CA THR A 166 34.02 -6.33 -6.49
C THR A 166 34.73 -7.50 -5.82
N SER A 167 34.06 -8.25 -4.94
CA SER A 167 34.65 -9.44 -4.31
C SER A 167 34.97 -10.55 -5.31
N ILE A 168 34.14 -10.74 -6.35
CA ILE A 168 34.42 -11.69 -7.43
C ILE A 168 35.62 -11.20 -8.26
N ASP A 169 35.64 -9.92 -8.64
CA ASP A 169 36.73 -9.33 -9.41
C ASP A 169 38.07 -9.48 -8.63
N ASP A 170 38.10 -9.12 -7.35
CA ASP A 170 39.28 -9.23 -6.48
C ASP A 170 39.78 -10.68 -6.37
N PHE A 171 38.85 -11.64 -6.26
CA PHE A 171 39.20 -13.06 -6.20
C PHE A 171 39.80 -13.57 -7.51
N LEU A 172 39.24 -13.18 -8.65
CA LEU A 172 39.75 -13.56 -9.97
C LEU A 172 41.13 -12.92 -10.23
N THR A 173 41.32 -11.66 -9.87
CA THR A 173 42.63 -10.99 -9.97
C THR A 173 43.67 -11.69 -9.10
N LYS A 174 43.31 -12.14 -7.90
CA LYS A 174 44.23 -12.90 -7.04
C LYS A 174 44.68 -14.21 -7.68
N ILE A 175 43.75 -14.99 -8.24
CA ILE A 175 44.07 -16.25 -8.93
C ILE A 175 44.99 -16.01 -10.13
N GLU A 176 44.70 -14.96 -10.92
CA GLU A 176 45.53 -14.57 -12.06
C GLU A 176 46.97 -14.25 -11.62
N GLN A 177 47.12 -13.43 -10.57
CA GLN A 177 48.42 -13.07 -10.02
C GLN A 177 49.21 -14.28 -9.52
N GLU A 178 48.55 -15.22 -8.84
CA GLU A 178 49.18 -16.47 -8.38
C GLU A 178 49.66 -17.33 -9.56
N MET A 179 48.86 -17.45 -10.64
CA MET A 179 49.26 -18.17 -11.84
C MET A 179 50.43 -17.49 -12.58
N LEU A 180 50.40 -16.17 -12.72
CA LEU A 180 51.48 -15.42 -13.36
C LEU A 180 52.79 -15.51 -12.56
N ALA A 181 52.71 -15.48 -11.22
CA ALA A 181 53.89 -15.65 -10.37
C ALA A 181 54.49 -17.07 -10.46
N ASP A 182 53.64 -18.11 -10.53
CA ASP A 182 54.11 -19.50 -10.74
C ASP A 182 54.75 -19.66 -12.13
N LEU A 183 54.14 -19.06 -13.17
CA LEU A 183 54.69 -19.04 -14.53
C LEU A 183 56.08 -18.40 -14.56
N GLU A 184 56.22 -17.20 -14.00
CA GLU A 184 57.48 -16.47 -13.93
C GLU A 184 58.53 -17.26 -13.14
N THR A 185 58.14 -17.87 -12.03
CA THR A 185 59.04 -18.69 -11.21
C THR A 185 59.56 -19.91 -11.98
N LYS A 186 58.67 -20.61 -12.71
CA LYS A 186 59.04 -21.78 -13.52
C LYS A 186 59.92 -21.38 -14.71
N HIS A 187 59.55 -20.30 -15.39
CA HIS A 187 60.32 -19.77 -16.51
C HIS A 187 61.72 -19.33 -16.07
N SER A 188 61.82 -18.55 -14.99
CA SER A 188 63.11 -18.10 -14.43
C SER A 188 64.02 -19.28 -14.04
N LYS A 189 63.47 -20.35 -13.44
CA LYS A 189 64.25 -21.57 -13.15
C LYS A 189 64.76 -22.26 -14.40
N LEU A 190 63.96 -22.28 -15.46
CA LEU A 190 64.35 -22.87 -16.74
C LEU A 190 65.44 -22.04 -17.41
N ASP A 191 65.26 -20.72 -17.45
CA ASP A 191 66.21 -19.76 -18.01
C ASP A 191 67.56 -19.81 -17.28
N LEU A 192 67.56 -19.89 -15.95
CA LEU A 192 68.78 -20.08 -15.16
C LEU A 192 69.52 -21.38 -15.48
N LYS A 193 68.80 -22.48 -15.74
CA LYS A 193 69.42 -23.76 -16.13
C LYS A 193 70.03 -23.65 -17.52
N MET A 194 69.31 -23.04 -18.46
CA MET A 194 69.75 -22.89 -19.84
C MET A 194 70.97 -21.97 -19.95
N ASN A 195 70.97 -20.83 -19.24
CA ASN A 195 72.10 -19.93 -19.18
C ASN A 195 73.35 -20.58 -18.57
N ARG A 196 73.21 -21.43 -17.55
CA ARG A 196 74.35 -22.19 -17.00
C ARG A 196 74.94 -23.15 -18.02
N LEU A 197 74.09 -23.89 -18.74
CA LEU A 197 74.56 -24.82 -19.76
C LEU A 197 75.25 -24.08 -20.91
N LEU A 198 74.69 -22.95 -21.34
CA LEU A 198 75.27 -22.09 -22.36
C LEU A 198 76.67 -21.60 -21.93
N GLN A 199 76.82 -21.08 -20.71
CA GLN A 199 78.12 -20.66 -20.18
C GLN A 199 79.14 -21.81 -20.13
N GLN A 200 78.70 -23.02 -19.76
CA GLN A 200 79.57 -24.20 -19.75
C GLN A 200 80.04 -24.56 -21.17
N LEU A 201 79.13 -24.55 -22.15
CA LEU A 201 79.45 -24.84 -23.54
C LEU A 201 80.35 -23.78 -24.16
N GLU A 202 80.11 -22.49 -23.90
CA GLU A 202 80.98 -21.39 -24.34
C GLU A 202 82.38 -21.51 -23.74
N HIS A 203 82.48 -21.91 -22.47
CA HIS A 203 83.77 -22.15 -21.84
C HIS A 203 84.53 -23.30 -22.53
N GLN A 204 83.87 -24.43 -22.78
CA GLN A 204 84.48 -25.56 -23.49
C GLN A 204 84.89 -25.18 -24.92
N ALA A 205 84.05 -24.46 -25.65
CA ALA A 205 84.35 -23.98 -26.99
C ALA A 205 85.60 -23.07 -27.01
N ASN A 206 85.69 -22.12 -26.07
CA ASN A 206 86.87 -21.26 -25.93
C ASN A 206 88.15 -22.04 -25.56
N GLN A 207 88.05 -23.13 -24.80
CA GLN A 207 89.19 -23.98 -24.50
C GLN A 207 89.68 -24.71 -25.75
N ILE A 208 88.76 -25.21 -26.59
CA ILE A 208 89.10 -25.81 -27.89
C ILE A 208 89.70 -24.78 -28.86
N ASP A 209 89.20 -23.54 -28.87
CA ASP A 209 89.74 -22.47 -29.73
C ASP A 209 91.21 -22.12 -29.38
N LYS A 210 91.56 -22.15 -28.09
CA LYS A 210 92.96 -22.03 -27.65
C LYS A 210 93.83 -23.18 -28.17
N TRP A 211 93.33 -24.41 -28.11
CA TRP A 211 94.02 -25.58 -28.67
C TRP A 211 94.18 -25.47 -30.17
N LEU A 212 93.16 -25.02 -30.89
CA LEU A 212 93.22 -24.80 -32.35
C LEU A 212 94.29 -23.76 -32.71
N SER A 213 94.32 -22.64 -32.00
CA SER A 213 95.32 -21.59 -32.16
C SER A 213 96.74 -22.12 -31.85
N GLY A 214 96.90 -22.83 -30.73
CA GLY A 214 98.19 -23.44 -30.34
C GLY A 214 98.67 -24.51 -31.32
N PHE A 215 97.75 -25.31 -31.88
CA PHE A 215 98.07 -26.30 -32.89
C PHE A 215 98.61 -25.65 -34.17
N SER A 216 98.02 -24.54 -34.61
CA SER A 216 98.52 -23.79 -35.77
C SER A 216 99.97 -23.34 -35.60
N GLU A 217 100.36 -22.89 -34.41
CA GLU A 217 101.75 -22.54 -34.09
C GLU A 217 102.65 -23.79 -33.99
N MET A 218 102.16 -24.88 -33.42
CA MET A 218 102.86 -26.16 -33.33
C MET A 218 103.25 -26.67 -34.72
N THR A 219 102.34 -26.60 -35.70
CA THR A 219 102.63 -27.02 -37.10
C THR A 219 103.73 -26.21 -37.78
N ARG A 220 104.04 -25.01 -37.28
CA ARG A 220 105.06 -24.12 -37.87
C ARG A 220 106.41 -24.24 -37.19
N PHE A 221 106.44 -24.48 -35.88
CA PHE A 221 107.65 -24.31 -35.06
C PHE A 221 108.03 -25.50 -34.19
N ALA A 222 107.18 -26.52 -34.02
CA ALA A 222 107.46 -27.65 -33.14
C ALA A 222 108.45 -28.65 -33.76
N THR A 223 109.26 -29.28 -32.91
CA THR A 223 110.08 -30.45 -33.28
C THR A 223 109.21 -31.69 -33.50
N GLU A 224 109.74 -32.71 -34.18
CA GLU A 224 109.01 -33.98 -34.45
C GLU A 224 108.47 -34.63 -33.17
N LEU A 225 109.25 -34.64 -32.09
CA LEU A 225 108.82 -35.20 -30.80
C LEU A 225 107.72 -34.36 -30.13
N GLN A 226 107.84 -33.03 -30.17
CA GLN A 226 106.82 -32.12 -29.63
C GLN A 226 105.51 -32.22 -30.42
N MET A 227 105.60 -32.41 -31.74
CA MET A 227 104.45 -32.64 -32.61
C MET A 227 103.72 -33.93 -32.23
N TYR A 228 104.44 -35.05 -32.08
CA TYR A 228 103.85 -36.33 -31.71
C TYR A 228 103.12 -36.27 -30.35
N VAL A 229 103.77 -35.69 -29.32
CA VAL A 229 103.15 -35.53 -27.99
C VAL A 229 101.95 -34.58 -28.03
N GLY A 230 102.05 -33.48 -28.77
CA GLY A 230 100.96 -32.52 -28.93
C GLY A 230 99.73 -33.12 -29.62
N LEU A 231 99.93 -33.95 -30.64
CA LEU A 231 98.85 -34.66 -31.33
C LEU A 231 98.10 -35.61 -30.40
N LEU A 232 98.81 -36.37 -29.54
CA LEU A 232 98.18 -37.26 -28.56
C LEU A 232 97.32 -36.49 -27.55
N GLU A 233 97.78 -35.33 -27.08
CA GLU A 233 97.00 -34.52 -26.14
C GLU A 233 95.78 -33.88 -26.82
N ILE A 234 95.91 -33.42 -28.07
CA ILE A 234 94.78 -32.89 -28.85
C ILE A 234 93.72 -33.97 -29.07
N GLU A 235 94.12 -35.18 -29.50
CA GLU A 235 93.19 -36.31 -29.72
C GLU A 235 92.43 -36.67 -28.43
N LYS A 236 93.11 -36.61 -27.29
CA LYS A 236 92.48 -36.82 -25.99
C LYS A 236 91.46 -35.71 -25.67
N VAL A 237 91.84 -34.44 -25.82
CA VAL A 237 90.98 -33.28 -25.54
C VAL A 237 89.74 -33.27 -26.45
N THR A 238 89.89 -33.58 -27.74
CA THR A 238 88.76 -33.65 -28.68
C THR A 238 87.84 -34.82 -28.34
N SER A 239 88.38 -35.99 -28.00
CA SER A 239 87.60 -37.14 -27.55
C SER A 239 86.81 -36.86 -26.27
N GLU A 240 87.41 -36.16 -25.30
CA GLU A 240 86.72 -35.72 -24.07
C GLU A 240 85.59 -34.73 -24.37
N ALA A 241 85.80 -33.78 -25.29
CA ALA A 241 84.78 -32.81 -25.71
C ALA A 241 83.60 -33.47 -26.45
N ASP A 242 83.89 -34.39 -27.38
CA ASP A 242 82.87 -35.16 -28.10
C ASP A 242 82.03 -36.00 -27.14
N LYS A 243 82.69 -36.67 -26.18
CA LYS A 243 82.00 -37.43 -25.13
C LYS A 243 81.11 -36.54 -24.29
N TYR A 244 81.55 -35.33 -23.92
CA TYR A 244 80.73 -34.40 -23.17
C TYR A 244 79.46 -33.96 -23.93
N ILE A 245 79.57 -33.69 -25.24
CA ILE A 245 78.41 -33.37 -26.08
C ILE A 245 77.44 -34.57 -26.17
N GLU A 246 77.96 -35.78 -26.35
CA GLU A 246 77.13 -36.99 -26.36
C GLU A 246 76.47 -37.26 -25.00
N ASP A 247 77.16 -37.01 -23.88
CA ASP A 247 76.58 -37.11 -22.54
C ASP A 247 75.44 -36.10 -22.35
N LEU A 248 75.58 -34.87 -22.86
CA LEU A 248 74.51 -33.86 -22.83
C LEU A 248 73.30 -34.28 -23.67
N ARG A 249 73.54 -34.83 -24.86
CA ARG A 249 72.51 -35.32 -25.77
C ARG A 249 71.75 -36.51 -25.15
N ASN A 250 72.48 -37.51 -24.66
CA ASN A 250 71.89 -38.70 -24.04
C ASN A 250 71.17 -38.37 -22.72
N GLY A 251 71.67 -37.36 -21.99
CA GLY A 251 71.06 -36.84 -20.77
C GLY A 251 69.85 -35.93 -20.99
N LYS A 252 69.40 -35.71 -22.23
CA LYS A 252 68.27 -34.84 -22.59
C LYS A 252 68.44 -33.39 -22.14
N HIS A 253 69.68 -32.95 -21.96
CA HIS A 253 69.97 -31.56 -21.60
C HIS A 253 69.75 -30.59 -22.77
N LEU A 254 69.66 -31.13 -23.99
CA LEU A 254 69.43 -30.40 -25.23
C LEU A 254 67.98 -30.50 -25.73
N ASP A 255 67.08 -31.16 -24.99
CA ASP A 255 65.68 -31.30 -25.38
C ASP A 255 64.99 -29.92 -25.37
N GLU A 256 64.08 -29.71 -26.33
CA GLU A 256 63.25 -28.51 -26.38
C GLU A 256 62.28 -28.47 -25.21
N ASN A 257 62.21 -27.32 -24.52
CA ASN A 257 61.30 -27.13 -23.41
C ASN A 257 60.10 -26.27 -23.84
N ASN A 258 58.91 -26.83 -23.76
CA ASN A 258 57.65 -26.13 -24.03
C ASN A 258 56.94 -25.75 -22.73
N LEU A 259 56.61 -24.47 -22.60
CA LEU A 259 55.84 -23.94 -21.47
C LEU A 259 54.36 -23.96 -21.83
N GLU A 260 53.59 -24.87 -21.22
CA GLU A 260 52.15 -24.98 -21.44
C GLU A 260 51.37 -24.51 -20.22
N VAL A 261 50.32 -23.72 -20.44
CA VAL A 261 49.39 -23.27 -19.39
C VAL A 261 48.06 -24.00 -19.56
N THR A 262 47.72 -24.85 -18.60
CA THR A 262 46.43 -25.53 -18.58
C THR A 262 45.45 -24.83 -17.64
N ILE A 263 44.32 -24.37 -18.19
CA ILE A 263 43.23 -23.82 -17.39
C ILE A 263 42.34 -24.97 -16.92
N THR A 264 42.05 -25.03 -15.62
CA THR A 264 41.23 -26.11 -15.05
C THR A 264 39.79 -26.09 -15.59
N SER A 265 39.23 -27.27 -15.81
CA SER A 265 37.87 -27.45 -16.33
C SER A 265 36.79 -26.85 -15.44
N SER A 266 37.01 -26.80 -14.12
CA SER A 266 36.08 -26.23 -13.14
C SER A 266 35.86 -24.72 -13.33
N LEU A 267 36.90 -23.98 -13.70
CA LEU A 267 36.80 -22.54 -14.00
C LEU A 267 36.02 -22.31 -15.31
N GLN A 268 36.27 -23.16 -16.31
CA GLN A 268 35.55 -23.11 -17.58
C GLN A 268 34.06 -23.45 -17.44
N SER A 269 33.68 -24.35 -16.53
CA SER A 269 32.27 -24.65 -16.26
C SER A 269 31.58 -23.50 -15.51
N ILE A 270 32.23 -22.91 -14.51
CA ILE A 270 31.68 -21.75 -13.77
C ILE A 270 31.35 -20.60 -14.74
N LEU A 271 32.24 -20.30 -15.70
CA LEU A 271 32.01 -19.26 -16.70
C LEU A 271 30.82 -19.56 -17.64
N LYS A 272 30.47 -20.83 -17.84
CA LYS A 272 29.31 -21.24 -18.65
C LYS A 272 28.01 -21.25 -17.86
N ASP A 273 28.08 -21.55 -16.57
CA ASP A 273 26.90 -21.83 -15.74
C ASP A 273 26.33 -20.57 -15.06
N VAL A 274 27.14 -19.53 -14.84
CA VAL A 274 26.69 -18.27 -14.23
C VAL A 274 25.92 -17.41 -15.25
N LYS A 275 24.59 -17.50 -15.22
CA LYS A 275 23.70 -16.71 -16.11
C LYS A 275 23.17 -15.41 -15.50
N ALA A 276 23.19 -15.29 -14.17
CA ALA A 276 22.72 -14.12 -13.45
C ALA A 276 23.40 -14.01 -12.09
N LEU A 277 23.62 -12.78 -11.61
CA LEU A 277 24.21 -12.51 -10.29
C LEU A 277 23.20 -12.73 -9.15
N GLY A 278 21.91 -12.58 -9.44
CA GLY A 278 20.84 -12.72 -8.46
C GLY A 278 19.51 -12.21 -9.00
N LYS A 279 18.51 -12.16 -8.13
CA LYS A 279 17.15 -11.69 -8.43
C LYS A 279 16.75 -10.58 -7.46
N VAL A 280 16.04 -9.58 -7.97
CA VAL A 280 15.47 -8.50 -7.16
C VAL A 280 13.96 -8.71 -7.08
N ASP A 281 13.45 -8.89 -5.87
CA ASP A 281 12.03 -9.08 -5.60
C ASP A 281 11.49 -7.96 -4.70
N ILE A 282 10.25 -7.54 -4.93
CA ILE A 282 9.55 -6.55 -4.11
C ILE A 282 8.44 -7.27 -3.35
N ASN A 283 8.54 -7.29 -2.02
CA ASN A 283 7.51 -7.86 -1.15
C ASN A 283 6.70 -6.73 -0.53
N SER A 284 5.37 -6.78 -0.69
CA SER A 284 4.44 -5.85 -0.05
C SER A 284 3.79 -6.48 1.17
N SER A 285 3.77 -5.76 2.29
CA SER A 285 2.99 -6.11 3.47
C SER A 285 1.84 -5.12 3.69
N GLN A 286 0.84 -5.55 4.44
CA GLN A 286 -0.32 -4.72 4.78
C GLN A 286 0.12 -3.51 5.62
N SER A 287 -0.52 -2.36 5.37
CA SER A 287 -0.28 -1.13 6.13
C SER A 287 -0.73 -1.28 7.59
N SER A 288 0.06 -0.77 8.53
CA SER A 288 -0.30 -0.64 9.95
C SER A 288 -1.06 0.65 10.28
N LEU A 289 -1.25 1.53 9.29
CA LEU A 289 -1.91 2.84 9.48
C LEU A 289 -3.38 2.64 9.88
N ARG A 290 -3.80 3.28 10.98
CA ARG A 290 -5.18 3.26 11.46
C ARG A 290 -5.84 4.61 11.20
N ILE A 291 -6.91 4.61 10.42
CA ILE A 291 -7.65 5.83 10.05
C ILE A 291 -8.91 5.91 10.91
N LYS A 292 -9.20 7.09 11.46
CA LYS A 292 -10.46 7.34 12.17
C LYS A 292 -11.64 7.30 11.19
N ALA A 293 -12.68 6.53 11.51
CA ALA A 293 -13.90 6.51 10.71
C ALA A 293 -14.71 7.80 10.90
N GLY A 294 -15.14 8.40 9.79
CA GLY A 294 -16.09 9.52 9.81
C GLY A 294 -17.50 9.07 10.17
N ARG A 295 -18.28 9.97 10.75
CA ARG A 295 -19.71 9.75 11.03
C ARG A 295 -20.55 10.06 9.78
N LYS A 296 -21.72 9.45 9.65
CA LYS A 296 -22.62 9.59 8.48
C LYS A 296 -23.87 10.40 8.83
N ASP A 297 -24.50 10.96 7.80
CA ASP A 297 -25.85 11.57 7.81
C ASP A 297 -26.12 12.74 8.78
N GLN A 298 -25.07 13.34 9.35
CA GLN A 298 -25.17 14.43 10.34
C GLN A 298 -25.91 15.68 9.83
N ALA A 299 -25.81 15.98 8.53
CA ALA A 299 -26.49 17.12 7.92
C ALA A 299 -27.99 16.87 7.73
N GLN A 300 -28.40 15.63 7.47
CA GLN A 300 -29.82 15.26 7.41
C GLN A 300 -30.46 15.29 8.80
N ASP A 301 -29.70 14.93 9.85
CA ASP A 301 -30.16 14.96 11.24
C ASP A 301 -30.42 16.39 11.77
N LEU A 302 -29.69 17.40 11.24
CA LEU A 302 -29.92 18.81 11.57
C LEU A 302 -31.29 19.34 11.13
N VAL A 303 -31.85 18.71 10.11
CA VAL A 303 -32.99 19.21 9.35
C VAL A 303 -34.24 18.40 9.67
N ARG A 304 -34.07 17.15 10.08
CA ARG A 304 -35.11 16.29 10.62
C ARG A 304 -35.39 16.63 12.09
N LEU A 305 -36.22 17.64 12.33
CA LEU A 305 -36.96 17.78 13.60
C LEU A 305 -38.06 16.70 13.66
N VAL A 306 -37.69 15.42 13.52
CA VAL A 306 -38.59 14.33 13.89
C VAL A 306 -38.83 14.49 15.39
N PRO A 307 -40.08 14.53 15.89
CA PRO A 307 -40.30 14.53 17.32
C PRO A 307 -39.54 13.33 17.86
N ARG A 308 -38.55 13.59 18.73
CA ARG A 308 -37.88 12.52 19.45
C ARG A 308 -38.99 11.67 20.03
N ILE A 309 -39.07 10.40 19.64
CA ILE A 309 -39.83 9.43 20.43
C ILE A 309 -39.24 9.60 21.82
N GLU A 310 -40.02 10.16 22.75
CA GLU A 310 -39.59 10.30 24.14
C GLU A 310 -39.01 8.96 24.54
N GLU A 311 -37.82 8.95 25.15
CA GLU A 311 -37.13 7.73 25.57
C GLU A 311 -38.16 6.78 26.17
N ILE A 312 -38.52 5.71 25.43
CA ILE A 312 -39.38 4.68 25.95
C ILE A 312 -38.54 4.00 27.01
N LYS A 313 -38.68 4.43 28.27
CA LYS A 313 -38.04 3.77 29.40
C LYS A 313 -38.55 2.33 29.40
N PRO A 314 -37.69 1.34 29.10
CA PRO A 314 -38.13 -0.04 29.05
C PRO A 314 -38.64 -0.41 30.44
N THR A 315 -39.93 -0.68 30.55
CA THR A 315 -40.53 -1.18 31.79
C THR A 315 -40.44 -2.70 31.73
N ILE A 316 -39.89 -3.33 32.78
CA ILE A 316 -39.87 -4.79 32.86
C ILE A 316 -41.33 -5.26 32.96
N LEU A 317 -41.86 -5.84 31.88
CA LEU A 317 -43.23 -6.33 31.86
C LEU A 317 -43.35 -7.71 32.53
N ARG A 318 -42.36 -8.59 32.34
CA ARG A 318 -42.33 -9.97 32.88
C ARG A 318 -40.90 -10.44 33.11
N THR A 319 -40.71 -11.30 34.11
CA THR A 319 -39.44 -12.01 34.37
C THR A 319 -39.63 -13.47 34.00
N LEU A 320 -38.71 -14.02 33.23
CA LEU A 320 -38.75 -15.42 32.83
C LEU A 320 -38.17 -16.30 33.94
N ILE A 321 -38.90 -17.33 34.35
CA ILE A 321 -38.52 -18.26 35.41
C ILE A 321 -38.21 -19.61 34.78
N ILE A 322 -36.94 -20.02 34.84
CA ILE A 322 -36.44 -21.28 34.29
C ILE A 322 -36.09 -22.29 35.40
N PRO A 323 -36.13 -23.61 35.12
CA PRO A 323 -35.74 -24.65 36.06
C PRO A 323 -34.26 -24.55 36.48
N LYS A 324 -33.94 -25.01 37.70
CA LYS A 324 -32.56 -25.04 38.21
C LYS A 324 -31.69 -25.95 37.33
N GLY A 325 -30.62 -25.39 36.75
CA GLY A 325 -29.69 -26.11 35.87
C GLY A 325 -29.97 -25.94 34.38
N MET A 326 -31.05 -25.24 34.00
CA MET A 326 -31.26 -24.73 32.64
C MET A 326 -30.62 -23.34 32.53
N ASP A 327 -30.04 -23.05 31.36
CA ASP A 327 -29.51 -21.74 31.00
C ASP A 327 -30.11 -21.29 29.66
N ILE A 328 -30.26 -19.98 29.49
CA ILE A 328 -30.66 -19.35 28.22
C ILE A 328 -29.46 -18.52 27.79
N ALA A 329 -28.73 -19.01 26.80
CA ALA A 329 -27.42 -18.48 26.46
C ALA A 329 -27.50 -17.30 25.48
N ASN A 330 -28.26 -17.46 24.40
CA ASN A 330 -28.25 -16.51 23.29
C ASN A 330 -29.63 -16.44 22.61
N VAL A 331 -30.42 -15.45 23.02
CA VAL A 331 -31.78 -15.23 22.53
C VAL A 331 -31.75 -14.51 21.18
N PHE A 332 -32.21 -15.18 20.13
CA PHE A 332 -32.29 -14.62 18.77
C PHE A 332 -33.68 -14.12 18.40
N ALA A 333 -34.73 -14.68 18.99
CA ALA A 333 -36.10 -14.23 18.78
C ALA A 333 -36.95 -14.42 20.04
N CYS A 334 -37.89 -13.49 20.24
CA CYS A 334 -38.95 -13.58 21.24
C CYS A 334 -40.29 -13.33 20.56
N ILE A 335 -41.19 -14.30 20.66
CA ILE A 335 -42.49 -14.28 19.99
C ILE A 335 -43.57 -14.30 21.06
N ILE A 336 -44.48 -13.33 21.01
CA ILE A 336 -45.70 -13.32 21.82
C ILE A 336 -46.79 -14.00 21.00
N LEU A 337 -47.31 -15.12 21.49
CA LEU A 337 -48.43 -15.82 20.88
C LEU A 337 -49.75 -15.06 21.12
N PRO A 338 -50.78 -15.26 20.29
CA PRO A 338 -52.07 -14.59 20.45
C PRO A 338 -52.77 -14.85 21.80
N ASP A 339 -52.45 -15.95 22.46
CA ASP A 339 -52.95 -16.32 23.79
C ASP A 339 -52.11 -15.75 24.95
N GLY A 340 -51.08 -14.95 24.63
CA GLY A 340 -50.21 -14.28 25.59
C GLY A 340 -49.04 -15.12 26.09
N ARG A 341 -48.89 -16.38 25.64
CA ARG A 341 -47.67 -17.18 25.91
C ARG A 341 -46.49 -16.64 25.11
N PHE A 342 -45.28 -16.95 25.56
CA PHE A 342 -44.05 -16.50 24.91
C PHE A 342 -43.24 -17.68 24.40
N ILE A 343 -42.62 -17.49 23.23
CA ILE A 343 -41.65 -18.42 22.70
C ILE A 343 -40.32 -17.72 22.56
N ILE A 344 -39.29 -18.37 23.05
CA ILE A 344 -37.91 -17.90 22.94
C ILE A 344 -37.17 -18.86 22.03
N LEU A 345 -36.54 -18.29 21.01
CA LEU A 345 -35.54 -18.97 20.23
C LEU A 345 -34.18 -18.70 20.87
N ASP A 346 -33.59 -19.74 21.44
CA ASP A 346 -32.30 -19.72 22.09
C ASP A 346 -31.34 -20.63 21.33
N ASN A 347 -30.09 -20.20 21.11
CA ASN A 347 -29.05 -21.10 20.61
C ASN A 347 -28.10 -21.46 21.75
N HIS A 348 -27.95 -22.76 21.99
CA HIS A 348 -26.96 -23.30 22.91
C HIS A 348 -25.82 -23.92 22.09
N ASP A 349 -24.63 -23.29 22.16
CA ASP A 349 -23.50 -23.57 21.28
C ASP A 349 -23.88 -23.46 19.79
N VAL A 350 -24.02 -24.59 19.09
CA VAL A 350 -24.31 -24.66 17.65
C VAL A 350 -25.75 -25.10 17.35
N ASP A 351 -26.54 -25.47 18.36
CA ASP A 351 -27.88 -26.01 18.17
C ASP A 351 -28.94 -25.02 18.68
N GLY A 352 -29.98 -24.80 17.86
CA GLY A 352 -31.11 -23.95 18.21
C GLY A 352 -32.18 -24.72 18.97
N GLN A 353 -32.84 -24.06 19.91
CA GLN A 353 -33.96 -24.60 20.66
C GLN A 353 -35.11 -23.58 20.77
N LEU A 354 -36.34 -24.07 20.67
CA LEU A 354 -37.54 -23.29 20.98
C LEU A 354 -37.99 -23.62 22.40
N LEU A 355 -38.06 -22.59 23.25
CA LEU A 355 -38.50 -22.68 24.63
C LEU A 355 -39.85 -21.99 24.77
N LEU A 356 -40.85 -22.70 25.29
CA LEU A 356 -42.21 -22.18 25.49
C LEU A 356 -42.40 -21.76 26.95
N PHE A 357 -42.95 -20.56 27.13
CA PHE A 357 -43.26 -19.96 28.42
C PHE A 357 -44.74 -19.58 28.49
N SER A 358 -45.29 -19.62 29.70
CA SER A 358 -46.63 -19.13 30.00
C SER A 358 -46.69 -17.60 29.99
N ASN A 359 -47.91 -17.05 30.03
CA ASN A 359 -48.15 -15.60 30.00
C ASN A 359 -47.62 -14.82 31.23
N ASP A 360 -47.32 -15.54 32.32
CA ASP A 360 -46.69 -15.04 33.55
C ASP A 360 -45.17 -15.24 33.56
N GLY A 361 -44.60 -15.84 32.50
CA GLY A 361 -43.16 -16.02 32.33
C GLY A 361 -42.60 -17.32 32.90
N MET A 362 -43.43 -18.27 33.33
CA MET A 362 -42.94 -19.58 33.76
C MET A 362 -42.57 -20.46 32.56
N PHE A 363 -41.43 -21.16 32.64
CA PHE A 363 -41.05 -22.16 31.64
C PHE A 363 -42.07 -23.31 31.61
N ILE A 364 -42.60 -23.61 30.43
CA ILE A 364 -43.52 -24.73 30.21
C ILE A 364 -42.75 -25.96 29.73
N ARG A 365 -42.09 -25.85 28.57
CA ARG A 365 -41.34 -26.95 27.95
C ARG A 365 -40.41 -26.47 26.85
N GLN A 366 -39.46 -27.32 26.49
CA GLN A 366 -38.68 -27.21 25.26
C GLN A 366 -39.46 -27.86 24.12
N VAL A 367 -39.77 -27.08 23.08
CA VAL A 367 -40.67 -27.47 22.00
C VAL A 367 -39.95 -28.31 20.94
N SER A 368 -38.74 -27.92 20.58
CA SER A 368 -37.94 -28.61 19.56
C SER A 368 -36.48 -28.15 19.66
N THR A 369 -35.58 -29.03 19.25
CA THR A 369 -34.17 -28.72 18.97
C THR A 369 -33.87 -28.89 17.50
N PHE A 370 -32.96 -28.07 17.02
CA PHE A 370 -32.54 -28.07 15.63
C PHE A 370 -31.01 -28.09 15.57
N PRO A 371 -30.45 -28.96 14.72
CA PRO A 371 -29.03 -28.93 14.46
C PRO A 371 -28.68 -27.67 13.66
N GLY A 372 -27.73 -26.88 14.16
CA GLY A 372 -27.24 -25.67 13.51
C GLY A 372 -27.89 -24.37 14.01
N GLU A 373 -27.15 -23.27 13.81
CA GLU A 373 -27.51 -21.94 14.31
C GLU A 373 -28.80 -21.39 13.67
N SER A 374 -29.76 -21.06 14.52
CA SER A 374 -30.99 -20.38 14.15
C SER A 374 -30.84 -18.86 14.30
N TYR A 375 -31.43 -18.08 13.39
CA TYR A 375 -31.18 -16.64 13.29
C TYR A 375 -32.39 -15.79 13.67
N ASP A 376 -33.59 -16.31 13.43
CA ASP A 376 -34.85 -15.62 13.74
C ASP A 376 -36.00 -16.63 13.81
N ALA A 377 -37.09 -16.25 14.46
CA ALA A 377 -38.33 -17.00 14.41
C ALA A 377 -39.56 -16.08 14.42
N CYS A 378 -40.61 -16.49 13.71
CA CYS A 378 -41.86 -15.75 13.68
C CYS A 378 -43.08 -16.66 13.85
N PHE A 379 -44.13 -16.10 14.45
CA PHE A 379 -45.44 -16.77 14.49
C PHE A 379 -46.08 -16.72 13.11
N VAL A 380 -46.61 -17.86 12.65
CA VAL A 380 -47.27 -17.96 11.35
C VAL A 380 -48.79 -17.99 11.52
N LYS A 381 -49.34 -19.12 11.98
CA LYS A 381 -50.77 -19.34 12.28
C LYS A 381 -50.96 -20.70 12.96
N ASN A 382 -52.10 -20.94 13.60
CA ASN A 382 -52.51 -22.26 14.16
C ASN A 382 -51.38 -22.94 14.96
N ASN A 383 -50.84 -22.26 15.97
CA ASN A 383 -49.75 -22.77 16.81
C ASN A 383 -48.47 -23.16 16.05
N THR A 384 -48.28 -22.64 14.84
CA THR A 384 -47.07 -22.88 14.04
C THR A 384 -46.11 -21.69 14.14
N VAL A 385 -44.85 -22.00 14.45
CA VAL A 385 -43.72 -21.06 14.40
C VAL A 385 -42.78 -21.44 13.26
N ALA A 386 -42.34 -20.44 12.50
CA ALA A 386 -41.29 -20.59 11.50
C ALA A 386 -39.95 -20.20 12.12
N VAL A 387 -38.94 -21.05 11.98
CA VAL A 387 -37.57 -20.82 12.44
C VAL A 387 -36.65 -20.71 11.23
N LEU A 388 -35.87 -19.64 11.15
CA LEU A 388 -34.93 -19.35 10.07
C LEU A 388 -33.51 -19.82 10.40
N PHE A 389 -32.88 -20.51 9.47
CA PHE A 389 -31.48 -20.95 9.54
C PHE A 389 -30.69 -20.25 8.43
N GLY A 390 -30.07 -19.11 8.77
CA GLY A 390 -29.41 -18.23 7.80
C GLY A 390 -28.27 -18.90 7.04
N SER A 391 -27.45 -19.70 7.72
CA SER A 391 -26.30 -20.41 7.12
C SER A 391 -26.70 -21.49 6.09
N SER A 392 -27.93 -22.00 6.16
CA SER A 392 -28.40 -23.08 5.30
C SER A 392 -29.57 -22.70 4.39
N ASN A 393 -29.97 -21.42 4.39
CA ASN A 393 -31.14 -20.89 3.67
C ASN A 393 -32.39 -21.77 3.85
N LYS A 394 -32.65 -22.19 5.09
CA LYS A 394 -33.76 -23.06 5.47
C LYS A 394 -34.73 -22.38 6.40
N ILE A 395 -36.01 -22.70 6.24
CA ILE A 395 -37.08 -22.36 7.19
C ILE A 395 -37.70 -23.68 7.67
N THR A 396 -37.76 -23.87 8.98
CA THR A 396 -38.43 -25.01 9.61
C THR A 396 -39.73 -24.53 10.26
N LEU A 397 -40.85 -25.16 9.91
CA LEU A 397 -42.14 -24.94 10.56
C LEU A 397 -42.32 -25.96 11.68
N VAL A 398 -42.68 -25.47 12.85
CA VAL A 398 -42.85 -26.28 14.07
C VAL A 398 -44.22 -26.02 14.65
N ASP A 399 -44.97 -27.08 14.87
CA ASP A 399 -46.21 -27.00 15.65
C ASP A 399 -45.85 -27.07 17.14
N ILE A 400 -46.15 -26.00 17.84
CA ILE A 400 -45.77 -25.80 19.23
C ILE A 400 -46.53 -26.76 20.16
N GLU A 401 -47.78 -27.11 19.82
CA GLU A 401 -48.61 -27.98 20.65
C GLU A 401 -48.33 -29.45 20.42
N MET A 402 -48.15 -29.83 19.16
CA MET A 402 -47.77 -31.20 18.81
C MET A 402 -46.30 -31.50 19.09
N ASN A 403 -45.48 -30.48 19.32
CA ASN A 403 -44.05 -30.62 19.61
C ASN A 403 -43.26 -31.27 18.46
N GLU A 404 -43.67 -30.96 17.22
CA GLU A 404 -43.19 -31.64 16.02
C GLU A 404 -42.86 -30.64 14.89
N ILE A 405 -41.84 -31.00 14.11
CA ILE A 405 -41.50 -30.30 12.88
C ILE A 405 -42.51 -30.70 11.80
N THR A 406 -43.35 -29.76 11.39
CA THR A 406 -44.40 -30.01 10.39
C THR A 406 -43.88 -29.88 8.96
N LYS A 407 -42.89 -29.01 8.72
CA LYS A 407 -42.34 -28.79 7.38
C LYS A 407 -40.93 -28.21 7.39
N LYS A 408 -40.12 -28.53 6.39
CA LYS A 408 -38.86 -27.85 6.09
C LYS A 408 -38.93 -27.26 4.69
N LEU A 409 -38.57 -25.98 4.55
CA LEU A 409 -38.55 -25.22 3.31
C LEU A 409 -37.12 -24.77 3.04
N ASN A 410 -36.66 -24.87 1.80
CA ASN A 410 -35.40 -24.27 1.36
C ASN A 410 -35.73 -23.07 0.49
N PHE A 411 -34.95 -22.00 0.61
CA PHE A 411 -35.04 -20.86 -0.29
C PHE A 411 -33.67 -20.58 -0.92
N GLN A 412 -33.66 -19.99 -2.11
CA GLN A 412 -32.44 -19.54 -2.77
C GLN A 412 -32.52 -18.04 -2.96
N VAL A 413 -31.44 -17.35 -2.62
CA VAL A 413 -31.31 -15.91 -2.86
C VAL A 413 -30.48 -15.74 -4.14
N SER A 414 -31.13 -15.33 -5.22
CA SER A 414 -30.46 -14.98 -6.47
C SER A 414 -30.35 -13.47 -6.59
N VAL A 415 -29.15 -12.97 -6.89
CA VAL A 415 -28.94 -11.57 -7.26
C VAL A 415 -29.38 -11.42 -8.71
N VAL A 416 -30.43 -10.62 -8.94
CA VAL A 416 -30.83 -10.22 -10.29
C VAL A 416 -29.78 -9.21 -10.78
N GLN A 417 -29.08 -9.56 -11.85
CA GLN A 417 -28.14 -8.65 -12.54
C GLN A 417 -28.90 -7.56 -13.29
#